data_AF-A0A1M6F5H6-F1
#
_entry.id   AF-A0A1M6F5H6-F1
#
_cell.length_a   1.000
_cell.length_b   1.000
_cell.length_c   1.000
_cell.angle_alpha   90.00
_cell.angle_beta   90.00
_cell.angle_gamma   90.00
#
_symmetry.space_group_name_H-M   'P 1'
#
loop_
_entity.id
_entity.type
_entity.pdbx_description
1 polymer ?
#
loop_
_entity_poly.entity_id
_entity_poly.type
_entity_poly.pdbx_seq_one_letter_code
_entity_poly.pdbx_strand_id
1 'polypeptide(L)'
;MFNKIQKKLLLKYPLLWNTKFVPMVCIGLLINLLYFFIGYADGAINFKERYDSDIDFTFFSFCFLISLVLLILWLVNYFRNNSLKSFYPKSKYSLFYEWIQILVIVLLLIGFYFPFEIGRKLHKTSYLTETEAKKRCEIISKADFFIDGSFGEAEVDSVNSVLKDTVIDGEPVYQNIVYKDYVTIFGKKYSTTSLINRNIREFAFFTDAEDSLRKVEVQKILFKDKKDEVKKIMGDYMSIIKEHGLLTNLTKEKWFKITYNHPEFKKYELINSYAPNDSTDIYSTNYYDETVVTTSVADYETKKEYSKYFIEQNTLSHNYQVISRAYTSSIFKEDSLLPFLYFGFGISLLIFSFRVTSGKTWLIGIVTLGVLNLVTGIISAISGEFITYTILIILFILAIIIYYLSILISKKSQNFSKIVLNLLLWLFGALIPLIYSTYFEIYKKSIQHLESYYYDQHYMFLSDFVPNMLSINLIIVFASMFFLCSSIRKWKGIAEE
;
A
#
# COMPACT_ATOMS: atom_id res chain seq x y z
N MET A 1 3.60 40.22 -22.92
CA MET A 1 2.31 39.57 -22.57
C MET A 1 2.17 39.29 -21.08
N PHE A 2 3.17 38.69 -20.43
CA PHE A 2 3.18 38.33 -19.00
C PHE A 2 2.91 39.51 -18.04
N ASN A 3 3.51 40.68 -18.25
CA ASN A 3 3.28 41.86 -17.40
C ASN A 3 1.82 42.34 -17.41
N LYS A 4 1.13 42.23 -18.55
CA LYS A 4 -0.31 42.57 -18.66
C LYS A 4 -1.17 41.57 -17.87
N ILE A 5 -0.81 40.27 -17.90
CA ILE A 5 -1.49 39.21 -17.15
C ILE A 5 -1.27 39.39 -15.63
N GLN A 6 -0.03 39.66 -15.21
CA GLN A 6 0.31 39.93 -13.82
C GLN A 6 -0.44 41.16 -13.27
N LYS A 7 -0.50 42.25 -14.06
CA LYS A 7 -1.27 43.44 -13.69
C LYS A 7 -2.77 43.15 -13.59
N LYS A 8 -3.34 42.36 -14.52
CA LYS A 8 -4.75 41.96 -14.49
C LYS A 8 -5.07 41.06 -13.28
N LEU A 9 -4.21 40.09 -12.97
CA LEU A 9 -4.32 39.22 -11.79
C LEU A 9 -4.24 40.02 -10.50
N LEU A 10 -3.29 40.94 -10.37
CA LEU A 10 -3.16 41.80 -9.20
C LEU A 10 -4.43 42.65 -8.96
N LEU A 11 -4.99 43.24 -10.03
CA LEU A 11 -6.14 44.14 -9.92
C LEU A 11 -7.48 43.41 -9.72
N LYS A 12 -7.69 42.27 -10.38
CA LYS A 12 -8.98 41.55 -10.35
C LYS A 12 -9.01 40.34 -9.41
N TYR A 13 -7.87 39.66 -9.23
CA TYR A 13 -7.77 38.42 -8.46
C TYR A 13 -6.54 38.45 -7.52
N PRO A 14 -6.49 39.40 -6.57
CA PRO A 14 -5.30 39.65 -5.76
C PRO A 14 -4.86 38.42 -4.95
N LEU A 15 -5.79 37.55 -4.57
CA LEU A 15 -5.48 36.31 -3.86
C LEU A 15 -4.64 35.36 -4.72
N LEU A 16 -5.09 35.07 -5.95
CA LEU A 16 -4.39 34.21 -6.92
C LEU A 16 -3.01 34.77 -7.29
N TRP A 17 -2.92 36.09 -7.41
CA TRP A 17 -1.66 36.77 -7.69
C TRP A 17 -0.66 36.64 -6.53
N ASN A 18 -1.15 36.75 -5.31
CA ASN A 18 -0.35 36.74 -4.10
C ASN A 18 0.17 35.35 -3.75
N THR A 19 -0.64 34.31 -3.91
CA THR A 19 -0.22 32.90 -3.74
C THR A 19 0.61 32.38 -4.92
N LYS A 20 0.68 33.13 -6.02
CA LYS A 20 1.24 32.63 -7.29
C LYS A 20 0.56 31.31 -7.72
N PHE A 21 -0.75 31.21 -7.46
CA PHE A 21 -1.49 29.96 -7.64
C PHE A 21 -1.46 29.44 -9.07
N VAL A 22 -1.82 30.28 -10.05
CA VAL A 22 -1.89 29.89 -11.45
C VAL A 22 -0.56 29.31 -11.97
N PRO A 23 0.60 29.98 -11.85
CA PRO A 23 1.86 29.40 -12.32
C PRO A 23 2.23 28.13 -11.55
N MET A 24 1.98 28.05 -10.23
CA MET A 24 2.28 26.83 -9.47
C MET A 24 1.43 25.64 -9.86
N VAL A 25 0.14 25.85 -10.15
CA VAL A 25 -0.72 24.79 -10.67
C VAL A 25 -0.25 24.34 -12.04
N CYS A 26 0.15 25.26 -12.93
CA CYS A 26 0.69 24.89 -14.24
C CYS A 26 1.97 24.06 -14.11
N ILE A 27 2.93 24.48 -13.28
CA ILE A 27 4.17 23.74 -13.00
C ILE A 27 3.85 22.37 -12.40
N GLY A 28 2.96 22.33 -11.40
CA GLY A 28 2.51 21.10 -10.76
C GLY A 28 1.88 20.12 -11.74
N LEU A 29 0.99 20.57 -12.62
CA LEU A 29 0.38 19.69 -13.62
C LEU A 29 1.41 19.18 -14.64
N LEU A 30 2.33 20.04 -15.09
CA LEU A 30 3.39 19.64 -16.02
C LEU A 30 4.33 18.59 -15.40
N ILE A 31 4.74 18.75 -14.15
CA ILE A 31 5.64 17.78 -13.50
C ILE A 31 4.92 16.44 -13.26
N ASN A 32 3.65 16.46 -12.84
CA ASN A 32 2.85 15.24 -12.70
C ASN A 32 2.63 14.53 -14.05
N LEU A 33 2.49 15.29 -15.14
CA LEU A 33 2.42 14.71 -16.49
C LEU A 33 3.76 14.06 -16.90
N LEU A 34 4.90 14.66 -16.56
CA LEU A 34 6.21 14.04 -16.78
C LEU A 34 6.35 12.73 -16.01
N TYR A 35 5.97 12.70 -14.73
CA TYR A 35 5.99 11.47 -13.93
C TYR A 35 5.08 10.39 -14.49
N PHE A 36 3.92 10.75 -15.04
CA PHE A 36 3.07 9.82 -15.76
C PHE A 36 3.78 9.19 -16.96
N PHE A 37 4.46 9.97 -17.81
CA PHE A 37 5.17 9.42 -18.96
C PHE A 37 6.38 8.58 -18.56
N ILE A 38 7.08 8.93 -17.48
CA ILE A 38 8.17 8.12 -16.93
C ILE A 38 7.62 6.77 -16.44
N GLY A 39 6.54 6.79 -15.66
CA GLY A 39 5.88 5.55 -15.22
C GLY A 39 5.33 4.73 -16.38
N TYR A 40 4.81 5.38 -17.42
CA TYR A 40 4.41 4.71 -18.65
C TYR A 40 5.60 4.01 -19.29
N ALA A 41 6.74 4.67 -19.47
CA ALA A 41 7.94 4.04 -20.02
C ALA A 41 8.43 2.84 -19.16
N ASP A 42 8.47 2.98 -17.84
CA ASP A 42 8.81 1.92 -16.87
C ASP A 42 7.83 0.75 -16.85
N GLY A 43 6.59 0.97 -17.28
CA GLY A 43 5.57 -0.07 -17.40
C GLY A 43 5.72 -1.00 -18.60
N ALA A 44 6.74 -0.80 -19.45
CA ALA A 44 7.00 -1.64 -20.61
C ALA A 44 7.40 -3.06 -20.19
N ILE A 45 6.76 -4.08 -20.77
CA ILE A 45 7.04 -5.50 -20.54
C ILE A 45 7.72 -6.07 -21.78
N ASN A 46 8.96 -6.53 -21.62
CA ASN A 46 9.60 -7.44 -22.57
C ASN A 46 9.24 -8.88 -22.16
N PHE A 47 8.38 -9.56 -22.91
CA PHE A 47 7.93 -10.90 -22.53
C PHE A 47 9.03 -11.98 -22.56
N LYS A 48 10.19 -11.70 -23.18
CA LYS A 48 11.34 -12.61 -23.24
C LYS A 48 12.21 -12.60 -22.00
N GLU A 49 12.09 -11.57 -21.18
CA GLU A 49 12.87 -11.38 -19.98
C GLU A 49 11.92 -11.17 -18.81
N ARG A 50 12.41 -11.44 -17.59
CA ARG A 50 11.60 -11.18 -16.41
C ARG A 50 11.45 -9.67 -16.26
N TYR A 51 10.21 -9.16 -16.21
CA TYR A 51 9.97 -7.75 -15.95
C TYR A 51 10.58 -7.37 -14.60
N ASP A 52 11.47 -6.39 -14.61
CA ASP A 52 11.92 -5.69 -13.42
C ASP A 52 11.79 -4.19 -13.65
N SER A 53 11.54 -3.46 -12.56
CA SER A 53 11.44 -2.00 -12.61
C SER A 53 12.86 -1.44 -12.55
N ASP A 54 13.31 -0.76 -13.62
CA ASP A 54 14.58 -0.03 -13.61
C ASP A 54 14.57 1.15 -12.63
N ILE A 55 13.38 1.57 -12.20
CA ILE A 55 13.17 2.65 -11.24
C ILE A 55 13.30 2.13 -9.81
N ASP A 56 14.22 2.75 -9.08
CA ASP A 56 14.60 2.40 -7.72
C ASP A 56 14.32 3.54 -6.72
N PHE A 57 14.76 3.34 -5.47
CA PHE A 57 14.69 4.34 -4.41
C PHE A 57 15.39 5.67 -4.77
N THR A 58 16.47 5.60 -5.55
CA THR A 58 17.26 6.76 -5.98
C THR A 58 16.41 7.71 -6.82
N PHE A 59 15.65 7.18 -7.78
CA PHE A 59 14.73 7.97 -8.61
C PHE A 59 13.70 8.73 -7.77
N PHE A 60 13.03 8.06 -6.82
CA PHE A 60 12.03 8.71 -5.98
C PHE A 60 12.65 9.77 -5.05
N SER A 61 13.89 9.56 -4.60
CA SER A 61 14.64 10.56 -3.85
C SER A 61 14.91 11.83 -4.67
N PHE A 62 15.26 11.69 -5.96
CA PHE A 62 15.39 12.84 -6.87
C PHE A 62 14.05 13.56 -7.12
N CYS A 63 12.96 12.83 -7.29
CA CYS A 63 11.61 13.41 -7.43
C CYS A 63 11.26 14.27 -6.20
N PHE A 64 11.52 13.74 -5.01
CA PHE A 64 11.33 14.46 -3.76
C PHE A 64 12.18 15.73 -3.68
N LEU A 65 13.46 15.65 -4.05
CA LEU A 65 14.37 16.82 -4.06
C LEU A 65 13.89 17.92 -5.01
N ILE A 66 13.43 17.56 -6.22
CA ILE A 66 12.89 18.52 -7.20
C ILE A 66 11.66 19.22 -6.61
N SER A 67 10.73 18.45 -6.03
CA SER A 67 9.54 18.98 -5.38
C SER A 67 9.87 19.89 -4.20
N LEU A 68 10.90 19.54 -3.41
CA LEU A 68 11.38 20.35 -2.29
C LEU A 68 11.96 21.69 -2.77
N VAL A 69 12.78 21.69 -3.82
CA VAL A 69 13.33 22.92 -4.41
C VAL A 69 12.21 23.82 -4.93
N LEU A 70 11.25 23.25 -5.67
CA LEU A 70 10.08 24.00 -6.16
C LEU A 70 9.25 24.58 -5.02
N LEU A 71 9.05 23.82 -3.93
CA LEU A 71 8.37 24.29 -2.73
C LEU A 71 9.12 25.48 -2.12
N ILE A 72 10.44 25.39 -1.92
CA ILE A 72 11.26 26.48 -1.35
C ILE A 72 11.19 27.73 -2.23
N LEU A 73 11.39 27.61 -3.54
CA LEU A 73 11.32 28.72 -4.48
C LEU A 73 9.94 29.40 -4.47
N TRP A 74 8.88 28.60 -4.35
CA TRP A 74 7.54 29.12 -4.19
C TRP A 74 7.36 29.84 -2.85
N LEU A 75 7.80 29.25 -1.73
CA LEU A 75 7.69 29.85 -0.39
C LEU A 75 8.39 31.21 -0.29
N VAL A 76 9.59 31.35 -0.87
CA VAL A 76 10.33 32.62 -0.92
C VAL A 76 9.49 33.71 -1.61
N ASN A 77 8.88 33.38 -2.74
CA ASN A 77 8.02 34.31 -3.48
C ASN A 77 6.68 34.57 -2.79
N TYR A 78 6.09 33.54 -2.22
CA TYR A 78 4.81 33.58 -1.53
C TYR A 78 4.89 34.48 -0.30
N PHE A 79 5.90 34.29 0.56
CA PHE A 79 6.02 35.04 1.81
C PHE A 79 6.48 36.48 1.65
N ARG A 80 7.00 36.87 0.48
CA ARG A 80 7.43 38.25 0.19
C ARG A 80 6.33 39.28 0.40
N ASN A 81 5.09 38.95 0.02
CA ASN A 81 3.93 39.82 0.14
C ASN A 81 2.92 39.22 1.11
N ASN A 82 2.66 39.90 2.24
CA ASN A 82 1.66 39.45 3.21
C ASN A 82 0.63 40.55 3.50
N SER A 83 -0.43 40.57 2.69
CA SER A 83 -1.55 41.52 2.83
C SER A 83 -2.26 41.44 4.19
N LEU A 84 -2.18 40.31 4.88
CA LEU A 84 -2.76 40.14 6.22
C LEU A 84 -1.93 40.85 7.30
N LYS A 85 -0.63 41.04 7.10
CA LYS A 85 0.23 41.84 8.02
C LYS A 85 0.13 43.33 7.74
N SER A 86 -0.23 43.71 6.52
CA SER A 86 -0.36 45.11 6.09
C SER A 86 -1.80 45.65 6.22
N PHE A 87 -2.67 44.98 6.98
CA PHE A 87 -4.08 45.37 7.24
C PHE A 87 -4.92 45.69 5.97
N TYR A 88 -4.61 45.07 4.84
CA TYR A 88 -5.42 45.25 3.63
C TYR A 88 -6.83 44.65 3.82
N PRO A 89 -7.89 45.33 3.33
CA PRO A 89 -9.24 44.81 3.42
C PRO A 89 -9.36 43.49 2.66
N LYS A 90 -9.75 42.43 3.38
CA LYS A 90 -9.92 41.08 2.85
C LYS A 90 -11.38 40.62 2.98
N SER A 91 -11.85 39.87 1.99
CA SER A 91 -13.19 39.28 1.99
C SER A 91 -13.36 38.28 3.13
N LYS A 92 -14.63 37.98 3.48
CA LYS A 92 -14.98 37.15 4.65
C LYS A 92 -14.26 35.79 4.69
N TYR A 93 -14.09 35.17 3.52
CA TYR A 93 -13.56 33.81 3.38
C TYR A 93 -12.17 33.78 2.72
N SER A 94 -11.50 34.93 2.59
CA SER A 94 -10.22 35.01 1.88
C SER A 94 -9.14 34.09 2.44
N LEU A 95 -9.08 33.91 3.77
CA LEU A 95 -8.07 33.07 4.42
C LEU A 95 -8.30 31.58 4.15
N PHE A 96 -9.56 31.16 4.07
CA PHE A 96 -9.91 29.79 3.73
C PHE A 96 -9.50 29.46 2.29
N TYR A 97 -9.82 30.35 1.34
CA TYR A 97 -9.37 30.18 -0.04
C TYR A 97 -7.85 30.29 -0.20
N GLU A 98 -7.19 31.10 0.62
CA GLU A 98 -5.71 31.15 0.67
C GLU A 98 -5.13 29.81 1.11
N TRP A 99 -5.69 29.21 2.16
CA TRP A 99 -5.30 27.89 2.62
C TRP A 99 -5.60 26.78 1.61
N ILE A 100 -6.77 26.78 0.95
CA ILE A 100 -7.07 25.83 -0.14
C ILE A 100 -6.02 25.92 -1.24
N GLN A 101 -5.61 27.14 -1.63
CA GLN A 101 -4.58 27.32 -2.65
C GLN A 101 -3.24 26.74 -2.21
N ILE A 102 -2.86 26.93 -0.94
CA ILE A 102 -1.66 26.31 -0.36
C ILE A 102 -1.77 24.78 -0.41
N LEU A 103 -2.90 24.22 0.04
CA LEU A 103 -3.15 22.78 0.05
C LEU A 103 -3.03 22.17 -1.35
N VAL A 104 -3.69 22.77 -2.35
CA VAL A 104 -3.63 22.30 -3.74
C VAL A 104 -2.20 22.35 -4.30
N ILE A 105 -1.45 23.44 -4.06
CA ILE A 105 -0.06 23.54 -4.49
C ILE A 105 0.79 22.45 -3.83
N VAL A 106 0.64 22.24 -2.52
CA VAL A 106 1.37 21.21 -1.78
C VAL A 106 1.06 19.83 -2.36
N LEU A 107 -0.23 19.46 -2.49
CA LEU A 107 -0.65 18.16 -3.03
C LEU A 107 -0.11 17.92 -4.44
N LEU A 108 -0.08 18.95 -5.30
CA LEU A 108 0.51 18.83 -6.64
C LEU A 108 2.03 18.59 -6.59
N LEU A 109 2.75 19.19 -5.64
CA LEU A 109 4.20 19.02 -5.54
C LEU A 109 4.58 17.66 -4.94
N ILE A 110 3.84 17.16 -3.95
CA ILE A 110 4.13 15.87 -3.32
C ILE A 110 3.49 14.68 -4.05
N GLY A 111 2.54 14.91 -4.96
CA GLY A 111 1.70 13.89 -5.60
C GLY A 111 2.36 13.02 -6.67
N PHE A 112 3.68 13.09 -6.85
CA PHE A 112 4.41 12.47 -7.97
C PHE A 112 4.20 10.95 -8.12
N TYR A 113 3.98 10.25 -7.01
CA TYR A 113 3.78 8.80 -6.99
C TYR A 113 2.52 8.36 -7.76
N PHE A 114 1.40 9.08 -7.64
CA PHE A 114 0.14 8.62 -8.23
C PHE A 114 0.14 8.67 -9.77
N PRO A 115 0.54 9.77 -10.44
CA PRO A 115 0.64 9.79 -11.89
C PRO A 115 1.63 8.75 -12.43
N PHE A 116 2.74 8.55 -11.73
CA PHE A 116 3.72 7.52 -12.05
C PHE A 116 3.09 6.12 -12.07
N GLU A 117 2.40 5.72 -10.99
CA GLU A 117 1.71 4.44 -10.92
C GLU A 117 0.58 4.30 -11.95
N ILE A 118 -0.16 5.39 -12.22
CA ILE A 118 -1.18 5.41 -13.27
C ILE A 118 -0.56 5.11 -14.64
N GLY A 119 0.54 5.78 -14.99
CA GLY A 119 1.25 5.54 -16.26
C GLY A 119 1.74 4.10 -16.36
N ARG A 120 2.33 3.59 -15.27
CA ARG A 120 2.87 2.22 -15.20
C ARG A 120 1.80 1.16 -15.35
N LYS A 121 0.69 1.30 -14.63
CA LYS A 121 -0.48 0.41 -14.77
C LYS A 121 -1.05 0.46 -16.18
N LEU A 122 -1.15 1.65 -16.78
CA LEU A 122 -1.70 1.82 -18.13
C LEU A 122 -0.87 1.09 -19.19
N HIS A 123 0.46 1.16 -19.16
CA HIS A 123 1.28 0.45 -20.14
C HIS A 123 1.16 -1.07 -19.94
N LYS A 124 1.25 -1.57 -18.69
CA LYS A 124 1.12 -3.00 -18.36
C LYS A 124 -0.21 -3.60 -18.85
N THR A 125 -1.30 -2.83 -18.73
CA THR A 125 -2.65 -3.24 -19.17
C THR A 125 -2.93 -2.96 -20.64
N SER A 126 -1.99 -2.39 -21.40
CA SER A 126 -2.16 -2.14 -22.83
C SER A 126 -1.78 -3.35 -23.71
N TYR A 127 -1.02 -4.31 -23.18
CA TYR A 127 -0.53 -5.47 -23.94
C TYR A 127 -1.61 -6.48 -24.31
N LEU A 128 -2.59 -6.68 -23.43
CA LEU A 128 -3.67 -7.65 -23.58
C LEU A 128 -4.96 -7.03 -23.06
N THR A 129 -6.12 -7.48 -23.53
CA THR A 129 -7.39 -7.14 -22.85
C THR A 129 -7.49 -7.92 -21.54
N GLU A 130 -8.27 -7.42 -20.57
CA GLU A 130 -8.48 -8.11 -19.29
C GLU A 130 -8.99 -9.55 -19.48
N THR A 131 -9.95 -9.74 -20.39
CA THR A 131 -10.52 -11.07 -20.69
C THR A 131 -9.48 -12.04 -21.25
N GLU A 132 -8.63 -11.59 -22.16
CA GLU A 132 -7.56 -12.42 -22.74
C GLU A 132 -6.46 -12.67 -21.70
N ALA A 133 -6.08 -11.67 -20.91
CA ALA A 133 -5.11 -11.82 -19.83
C ALA A 133 -5.59 -12.85 -18.79
N LYS A 134 -6.85 -12.77 -18.34
CA LYS A 134 -7.46 -13.74 -17.41
C LYS A 134 -7.43 -15.15 -18.01
N LYS A 135 -7.89 -15.33 -19.24
CA LYS A 135 -7.86 -16.62 -19.94
C LYS A 135 -6.45 -17.21 -20.05
N ARG A 136 -5.45 -16.40 -20.39
CA ARG A 136 -4.06 -16.86 -20.48
C ARG A 136 -3.49 -17.23 -19.11
N CYS A 137 -3.81 -16.47 -18.06
CA CYS A 137 -3.46 -16.84 -16.69
C CYS A 137 -4.09 -18.19 -16.29
N GLU A 138 -5.32 -18.52 -16.69
CA GLU A 138 -5.92 -19.84 -16.45
C GLU A 138 -5.13 -20.96 -17.15
N ILE A 139 -4.72 -20.75 -18.40
CA ILE A 139 -3.93 -21.72 -19.17
C ILE A 139 -2.57 -21.95 -18.50
N ILE A 140 -1.86 -20.87 -18.16
CA ILE A 140 -0.55 -20.92 -17.50
C ILE A 140 -0.66 -21.59 -16.13
N SER A 141 -1.71 -21.28 -15.39
CA SER A 141 -2.01 -21.87 -14.07
C SER A 141 -2.18 -23.39 -14.14
N LYS A 142 -3.02 -23.87 -15.06
CA LYS A 142 -3.26 -25.31 -15.27
C LYS A 142 -2.01 -26.03 -15.78
N ALA A 143 -1.21 -25.38 -16.62
CA ALA A 143 0.02 -25.94 -17.17
C ALA A 143 1.11 -26.13 -16.12
N ASP A 144 1.21 -25.24 -15.12
CA ASP A 144 2.21 -25.30 -14.04
C ASP A 144 2.17 -26.63 -13.25
N PHE A 145 0.96 -27.19 -13.16
CA PHE A 145 0.71 -28.54 -12.61
C PHE A 145 1.60 -29.61 -13.27
N PHE A 146 1.91 -29.47 -14.55
CA PHE A 146 2.72 -30.41 -15.35
C PHE A 146 4.18 -29.98 -15.53
N ILE A 147 4.62 -28.92 -14.86
CA ILE A 147 5.98 -28.37 -14.94
C ILE A 147 6.65 -28.53 -13.58
N ASP A 148 6.46 -27.56 -12.68
CA ASP A 148 7.13 -27.48 -11.38
C ASP A 148 6.21 -27.00 -10.23
N GLY A 149 4.89 -27.17 -10.37
CA GLY A 149 3.95 -26.87 -9.29
C GLY A 149 4.29 -27.62 -7.99
N SER A 150 4.17 -26.93 -6.84
CA SER A 150 4.40 -27.51 -5.51
C SER A 150 3.40 -28.64 -5.22
N PHE A 151 3.67 -29.49 -4.24
CA PHE A 151 2.70 -30.51 -3.81
C PHE A 151 1.73 -29.93 -2.77
N GLY A 152 0.48 -30.39 -2.80
CA GLY A 152 -0.45 -30.15 -1.72
C GLY A 152 -0.02 -30.88 -0.45
N GLU A 153 -0.34 -30.30 0.70
CA GLU A 153 -0.11 -30.91 2.00
C GLU A 153 -0.97 -32.16 2.17
N ALA A 154 -0.43 -33.16 2.86
CA ALA A 154 -1.19 -34.35 3.21
C ALA A 154 -2.09 -34.08 4.41
N GLU A 155 -3.11 -34.91 4.58
CA GLU A 155 -3.95 -34.84 5.78
C GLU A 155 -3.10 -35.12 7.03
N VAL A 156 -3.41 -34.44 8.13
CA VAL A 156 -2.80 -34.72 9.43
C VAL A 156 -3.17 -36.13 9.88
N ASP A 157 -2.17 -36.88 10.32
CA ASP A 157 -2.33 -38.13 11.01
C ASP A 157 -2.63 -37.84 12.49
N SER A 158 -3.91 -37.67 12.79
CA SER A 158 -4.40 -37.34 14.14
C SER A 158 -4.06 -38.41 15.19
N VAL A 159 -3.75 -39.64 14.77
CA VAL A 159 -3.38 -40.74 15.68
C VAL A 159 -1.93 -40.61 16.12
N ASN A 160 -1.05 -40.19 15.19
CA ASN A 160 0.39 -40.07 15.43
C ASN A 160 0.82 -38.65 15.83
N SER A 161 -0.05 -37.66 15.66
CA SER A 161 0.19 -36.27 16.07
C SER A 161 -0.03 -36.07 17.56
N VAL A 162 0.77 -35.22 18.20
CA VAL A 162 0.65 -34.91 19.63
C VAL A 162 -0.24 -33.68 19.80
N LEU A 163 -1.37 -33.86 20.50
CA LEU A 163 -2.31 -32.79 20.82
C LEU A 163 -1.80 -31.93 21.97
N LYS A 164 -2.00 -30.62 21.87
CA LYS A 164 -1.94 -29.69 23.01
C LYS A 164 -3.31 -29.73 23.69
N ASP A 165 -3.37 -29.65 25.02
CA ASP A 165 -4.63 -29.49 25.79
C ASP A 165 -5.21 -28.07 25.61
N THR A 166 -5.33 -27.63 24.36
CA THR A 166 -5.80 -26.30 23.99
C THR A 166 -6.52 -26.41 22.66
N VAL A 167 -7.74 -25.89 22.61
CA VAL A 167 -8.63 -25.92 21.44
C VAL A 167 -8.90 -24.48 21.06
N ILE A 168 -8.59 -24.11 19.82
CA ILE A 168 -8.88 -22.78 19.26
C ILE A 168 -9.96 -22.99 18.19
N ASP A 169 -11.08 -22.28 18.31
CA ASP A 169 -12.22 -22.34 17.38
C ASP A 169 -12.80 -23.75 17.13
N GLY A 170 -12.70 -24.64 18.13
CA GLY A 170 -13.19 -26.02 18.03
C GLY A 170 -12.21 -26.98 17.35
N GLU A 171 -11.06 -26.49 16.89
CA GLU A 171 -10.00 -27.30 16.31
C GLU A 171 -8.88 -27.57 17.35
N PRO A 172 -8.43 -28.83 17.46
CA PRO A 172 -7.31 -29.17 18.35
C PRO A 172 -6.01 -28.51 17.88
N VAL A 173 -5.29 -27.88 18.80
CA VAL A 173 -3.94 -27.37 18.52
C VAL A 173 -2.93 -28.50 18.69
N TYR A 174 -2.04 -28.72 17.72
CA TYR A 174 -1.04 -29.78 17.77
C TYR A 174 0.32 -29.25 18.25
N GLN A 175 0.97 -29.97 19.16
CA GLN A 175 2.34 -29.70 19.60
C GLN A 175 3.37 -30.25 18.61
N ASN A 176 3.09 -31.42 18.02
CA ASN A 176 3.86 -32.02 16.92
C ASN A 176 2.88 -32.59 15.90
N ILE A 177 2.92 -32.10 14.66
CA ILE A 177 2.05 -32.53 13.57
C ILE A 177 2.76 -33.62 12.77
N VAL A 178 2.15 -34.80 12.69
CA VAL A 178 2.56 -35.88 11.79
C VAL A 178 1.59 -35.91 10.63
N TYR A 179 2.11 -35.87 9.40
CA TYR A 179 1.29 -35.95 8.19
C TYR A 179 1.23 -37.39 7.68
N LYS A 180 0.10 -37.76 7.04
CA LYS A 180 -0.02 -39.05 6.36
C LYS A 180 0.98 -39.14 5.19
N ASP A 181 1.45 -40.35 4.90
CA ASP A 181 2.32 -40.66 3.76
C ASP A 181 1.57 -40.76 2.42
N TYR A 182 0.25 -40.51 2.44
CA TYR A 182 -0.63 -40.48 1.28
C TYR A 182 -1.59 -39.30 1.31
N VAL A 183 -2.09 -38.93 0.13
CA VAL A 183 -3.22 -38.02 -0.06
C VAL A 183 -4.43 -38.76 -0.62
N THR A 184 -5.62 -38.37 -0.20
CA THR A 184 -6.87 -38.93 -0.71
C THR A 184 -7.47 -37.99 -1.75
N ILE A 185 -7.53 -38.41 -3.01
CA ILE A 185 -8.12 -37.62 -4.10
C ILE A 185 -9.22 -38.45 -4.77
N PHE A 186 -10.45 -37.93 -4.75
CA PHE A 186 -11.67 -38.63 -5.21
C PHE A 186 -11.82 -40.06 -4.64
N GLY A 187 -11.52 -40.23 -3.34
CA GLY A 187 -11.64 -41.51 -2.63
C GLY A 187 -10.51 -42.52 -2.91
N LYS A 188 -9.50 -42.16 -3.71
CA LYS A 188 -8.33 -43.01 -3.98
C LYS A 188 -7.08 -42.44 -3.30
N LYS A 189 -6.26 -43.32 -2.74
CA LYS A 189 -4.97 -42.97 -2.11
C LYS A 189 -3.88 -42.81 -3.17
N TYR A 190 -3.16 -41.71 -3.11
CA TYR A 190 -1.97 -41.42 -3.91
C TYR A 190 -0.79 -41.08 -3.01
N SER A 191 0.43 -41.28 -3.50
CA SER A 191 1.61 -40.77 -2.81
C SER A 191 1.59 -39.24 -2.79
N THR A 192 2.13 -38.63 -1.73
CA THR A 192 2.26 -37.17 -1.57
C THR A 192 3.04 -36.51 -2.73
N THR A 193 3.95 -37.24 -3.37
CA THR A 193 4.74 -36.76 -4.52
C THR A 193 4.15 -37.15 -5.87
N SER A 194 2.93 -37.71 -5.90
CA SER A 194 2.23 -38.05 -7.14
C SER A 194 1.87 -36.78 -7.93
N LEU A 195 1.97 -36.81 -9.26
CA LEU A 195 1.65 -35.64 -10.11
C LEU A 195 0.26 -35.09 -9.80
N ILE A 196 -0.73 -35.96 -9.55
CA ILE A 196 -2.12 -35.56 -9.25
C ILE A 196 -2.26 -34.77 -7.92
N ASN A 197 -1.25 -34.77 -7.06
CA ASN A 197 -1.21 -33.98 -5.83
C ASN A 197 -0.60 -32.58 -6.01
N ARG A 198 -0.21 -32.19 -7.23
CA ARG A 198 0.39 -30.86 -7.42
C ARG A 198 -0.61 -29.73 -7.26
N ASN A 199 -0.07 -28.56 -6.97
CA ASN A 199 -0.75 -27.28 -6.99
C ASN A 199 -0.63 -26.67 -8.39
N ILE A 200 -1.52 -25.72 -8.63
CA ILE A 200 -1.48 -24.85 -9.81
C ILE A 200 -0.78 -23.55 -9.45
N ARG A 201 -0.46 -22.74 -10.46
CA ARG A 201 0.02 -21.37 -10.21
C ARG A 201 -1.14 -20.42 -9.97
N GLU A 202 -1.02 -19.62 -8.93
CA GLU A 202 -2.00 -18.59 -8.58
C GLU A 202 -1.70 -17.28 -9.31
N PHE A 203 -2.75 -16.54 -9.66
CA PHE A 203 -2.65 -15.21 -10.27
C PHE A 203 -3.65 -14.26 -9.62
N ALA A 204 -3.30 -12.97 -9.57
CA ALA A 204 -4.11 -11.96 -8.88
C ALA A 204 -5.52 -11.73 -9.45
N PHE A 205 -5.87 -12.35 -10.57
CA PHE A 205 -7.22 -12.34 -11.16
C PHE A 205 -8.24 -13.21 -10.43
N PHE A 206 -7.78 -14.18 -9.65
CA PHE A 206 -8.61 -15.24 -9.12
C PHE A 206 -8.59 -15.24 -7.61
N THR A 207 -9.71 -15.68 -7.04
CA THR A 207 -9.83 -15.97 -5.62
C THR A 207 -9.32 -17.37 -5.31
N ASP A 208 -8.97 -17.63 -4.05
CA ASP A 208 -8.53 -18.95 -3.58
C ASP A 208 -9.54 -20.06 -3.90
N ALA A 209 -10.84 -19.72 -3.88
CA ALA A 209 -11.92 -20.62 -4.27
C ALA A 209 -11.87 -20.95 -5.78
N GLU A 210 -11.63 -19.96 -6.65
CA GLU A 210 -11.47 -20.18 -8.10
C GLU A 210 -10.19 -20.97 -8.43
N ASP A 211 -9.08 -20.72 -7.74
CA ASP A 211 -7.86 -21.53 -7.84
C ASP A 211 -8.10 -22.97 -7.39
N SER A 212 -8.75 -23.16 -6.24
CA SER A 212 -9.12 -24.50 -5.73
C SER A 212 -9.99 -25.27 -6.73
N LEU A 213 -10.98 -24.63 -7.33
CA LEU A 213 -11.84 -25.24 -8.36
C LEU A 213 -11.03 -25.64 -9.60
N ARG A 214 -10.09 -24.80 -10.06
CA ARG A 214 -9.21 -25.13 -11.19
C ARG A 214 -8.28 -26.30 -10.88
N LYS A 215 -7.72 -26.37 -9.67
CA LYS A 215 -6.92 -27.51 -9.22
C LYS A 215 -7.74 -28.81 -9.28
N VAL A 216 -8.95 -28.79 -8.73
CA VAL A 216 -9.88 -29.93 -8.76
C VAL A 216 -10.27 -30.31 -10.20
N GLU A 217 -10.42 -29.34 -11.10
CA GLU A 217 -10.66 -29.59 -12.53
C GLU A 217 -9.52 -30.41 -13.16
N VAL A 218 -8.26 -29.99 -12.97
CA VAL A 218 -7.08 -30.72 -13.48
C VAL A 218 -6.99 -32.11 -12.85
N GLN A 219 -7.22 -32.24 -11.55
CA GLN A 219 -7.26 -33.54 -10.88
C GLN A 219 -8.34 -34.47 -11.45
N LYS A 220 -9.53 -33.93 -11.78
CA LYS A 220 -10.63 -34.70 -12.36
C LYS A 220 -10.30 -35.19 -13.77
N ILE A 221 -9.58 -34.38 -14.56
CA ILE A 221 -9.07 -34.77 -15.88
C ILE A 221 -8.13 -35.98 -15.75
N LEU A 222 -7.18 -35.90 -14.80
CA LEU A 222 -6.23 -36.98 -14.53
C LEU A 222 -6.91 -38.25 -14.01
N PHE A 223 -7.82 -38.10 -13.03
CA PHE A 223 -8.55 -39.21 -12.43
C PHE A 223 -9.40 -39.99 -13.45
N LYS A 224 -9.96 -39.30 -14.46
CA LYS A 224 -10.79 -39.89 -15.51
C LYS A 224 -10.00 -40.38 -16.74
N ASP A 225 -8.66 -40.41 -16.66
CA ASP A 225 -7.75 -40.76 -17.77
C ASP A 225 -8.00 -39.97 -19.08
N LYS A 226 -8.38 -38.70 -18.99
CA LYS A 226 -8.73 -37.88 -20.16
C LYS A 226 -7.51 -37.29 -20.87
N LYS A 227 -6.83 -38.13 -21.65
CA LYS A 227 -5.54 -37.80 -22.31
C LYS A 227 -5.63 -36.60 -23.27
N ASP A 228 -6.73 -36.46 -24.00
CA ASP A 228 -6.89 -35.37 -24.97
C ASP A 228 -7.03 -34.00 -24.31
N GLU A 229 -7.69 -33.93 -23.15
CA GLU A 229 -7.81 -32.69 -22.37
C GLU A 229 -6.45 -32.27 -21.79
N VAL A 230 -5.63 -33.22 -21.33
CA VAL A 230 -4.24 -32.94 -20.89
C VAL A 230 -3.40 -32.41 -22.05
N LYS A 231 -3.45 -33.07 -23.22
CA LYS A 231 -2.73 -32.60 -24.42
C LYS A 231 -3.20 -31.22 -24.87
N LYS A 232 -4.49 -30.90 -24.69
CA LYS A 232 -5.02 -29.57 -24.98
C LYS A 232 -4.43 -28.51 -24.05
N ILE A 233 -4.37 -28.74 -22.73
CA ILE A 233 -3.70 -27.83 -21.78
C ILE A 233 -2.26 -27.55 -22.21
N MET A 234 -1.51 -28.61 -22.55
CA MET A 234 -0.13 -28.50 -23.00
C MET A 234 -0.01 -27.72 -24.33
N GLY A 235 -0.89 -27.98 -25.30
CA GLY A 235 -0.89 -27.29 -26.59
C GLY A 235 -1.27 -25.82 -26.49
N ASP A 236 -2.28 -25.50 -25.69
CA ASP A 236 -2.72 -24.13 -25.42
C ASP A 236 -1.57 -23.34 -24.76
N TYR A 237 -0.89 -23.94 -23.78
CA TYR A 237 0.27 -23.34 -23.12
C TYR A 237 1.48 -23.14 -24.05
N MET A 238 1.84 -24.15 -24.85
CA MET A 238 2.96 -24.05 -25.80
C MET A 238 2.72 -22.97 -26.86
N SER A 239 1.46 -22.68 -27.19
CA SER A 239 1.10 -21.60 -28.11
C SER A 239 1.48 -20.23 -27.51
N ILE A 240 1.27 -20.03 -26.20
CA ILE A 240 1.66 -18.80 -25.49
C ILE A 240 3.19 -18.66 -25.42
N ILE A 241 3.91 -19.75 -25.11
CA ILE A 241 5.39 -19.76 -25.12
C ILE A 241 5.93 -19.34 -26.49
N LYS A 242 5.37 -19.92 -27.56
CA LYS A 242 5.78 -19.62 -28.94
C LYS A 242 5.47 -18.18 -29.35
N GLU A 243 4.29 -17.68 -28.98
CA GLU A 243 3.86 -16.30 -29.27
C GLU A 243 4.84 -15.27 -28.68
N HIS A 244 5.30 -15.51 -27.45
CA HIS A 244 6.25 -14.63 -26.75
C HIS A 244 7.71 -14.89 -27.13
N GLY A 245 7.98 -15.89 -27.97
CA GLY A 245 9.33 -16.24 -28.39
C GLY A 245 10.21 -16.78 -27.25
N LEU A 246 9.59 -17.40 -26.25
CA LEU A 246 10.24 -18.04 -25.12
C LEU A 246 10.78 -19.43 -25.49
N LEU A 247 11.84 -19.85 -24.81
CA LEU A 247 12.58 -21.06 -25.15
C LEU A 247 11.96 -22.32 -24.52
N THR A 248 11.99 -23.40 -25.29
CA THR A 248 11.72 -24.77 -24.82
C THR A 248 12.35 -25.78 -25.76
N ASN A 249 12.78 -26.92 -25.22
CA ASN A 249 13.18 -28.10 -26.00
C ASN A 249 12.13 -29.22 -26.01
N LEU A 250 10.89 -28.91 -25.58
CA LEU A 250 9.77 -29.84 -25.55
C LEU A 250 8.86 -29.70 -26.76
N THR A 251 8.26 -30.82 -27.17
CA THR A 251 7.05 -30.85 -27.99
C THR A 251 5.87 -31.28 -27.13
N LYS A 252 4.64 -30.96 -27.53
CA LYS A 252 3.42 -31.33 -26.80
C LYS A 252 3.35 -32.83 -26.52
N GLU A 253 3.67 -33.65 -27.53
CA GLU A 253 3.67 -35.11 -27.46
C GLU A 253 4.77 -35.63 -26.53
N LYS A 254 5.95 -34.99 -26.56
CA LYS A 254 7.05 -35.35 -25.69
C LYS A 254 6.77 -34.97 -24.24
N TRP A 255 6.24 -33.77 -24.00
CA TRP A 255 5.82 -33.30 -22.68
C TRP A 255 4.79 -34.24 -22.07
N PHE A 256 3.74 -34.59 -22.83
CA PHE A 256 2.75 -35.57 -22.38
C PHE A 256 3.39 -36.92 -22.01
N LYS A 257 4.30 -37.44 -22.84
CA LYS A 257 4.94 -38.74 -22.62
C LYS A 257 5.78 -38.80 -21.34
N ILE A 258 6.46 -37.71 -20.98
CA ILE A 258 7.38 -37.69 -19.82
C ILE A 258 6.68 -37.33 -18.51
N THR A 259 5.49 -36.70 -18.55
CA THR A 259 4.75 -36.32 -17.33
C THR A 259 3.56 -37.23 -17.04
N TYR A 260 2.87 -37.73 -18.05
CA TYR A 260 1.60 -38.44 -17.86
C TYR A 260 1.79 -39.95 -17.61
N ASN A 261 1.49 -40.39 -16.39
CA ASN A 261 1.56 -41.80 -15.99
C ASN A 261 0.35 -42.26 -15.15
N HIS A 262 -0.80 -42.44 -15.79
CA HIS A 262 -1.98 -43.04 -15.15
C HIS A 262 -1.73 -44.55 -14.84
N PRO A 263 -2.22 -45.12 -13.72
CA PRO A 263 -3.14 -44.54 -12.73
C PRO A 263 -2.48 -44.02 -11.45
N GLU A 264 -1.17 -44.20 -11.27
CA GLU A 264 -0.48 -43.88 -10.02
C GLU A 264 0.20 -42.51 -10.03
N PHE A 265 0.53 -42.01 -11.21
CA PHE A 265 1.16 -40.71 -11.44
C PHE A 265 2.47 -40.51 -10.67
N LYS A 266 3.20 -41.61 -10.43
CA LYS A 266 4.48 -41.63 -9.72
C LYS A 266 5.69 -41.55 -10.64
N LYS A 267 5.54 -41.98 -11.91
CA LYS A 267 6.63 -42.00 -12.89
C LYS A 267 6.51 -40.80 -13.81
N TYR A 268 7.16 -39.70 -13.48
CA TYR A 268 7.24 -38.50 -14.31
C TYR A 268 8.62 -37.85 -14.21
N GLU A 269 9.00 -37.10 -15.22
CA GLU A 269 10.21 -36.28 -15.24
C GLU A 269 9.88 -34.83 -14.82
N LEU A 270 10.68 -34.23 -13.93
CA LEU A 270 10.57 -32.81 -13.59
C LEU A 270 11.10 -31.95 -14.74
N ILE A 271 10.38 -30.90 -15.10
CA ILE A 271 10.76 -29.99 -16.19
C ILE A 271 11.38 -28.75 -15.58
N ASN A 272 12.54 -28.35 -16.09
CA ASN A 272 13.18 -27.12 -15.64
C ASN A 272 12.35 -25.90 -16.11
N SER A 273 11.97 -25.03 -15.17
CA SER A 273 11.18 -23.82 -15.42
C SER A 273 12.01 -22.62 -15.92
N TYR A 274 13.33 -22.80 -16.02
CA TYR A 274 14.33 -21.83 -16.47
C TYR A 274 14.98 -22.26 -17.80
N ALA A 275 15.51 -21.29 -18.55
CA ALA A 275 16.33 -21.59 -19.72
C ALA A 275 17.73 -22.09 -19.34
N PRO A 276 18.40 -22.88 -20.20
CA PRO A 276 19.73 -23.43 -19.93
C PRO A 276 20.83 -22.38 -19.70
N ASN A 277 20.64 -21.17 -20.21
CA ASN A 277 21.61 -20.07 -20.12
C ASN A 277 21.29 -19.08 -18.98
N ASP A 278 20.18 -19.28 -18.26
CA ASP A 278 19.79 -18.46 -17.13
C ASP A 278 20.61 -18.92 -15.91
N SER A 279 21.84 -18.43 -15.80
CA SER A 279 22.79 -18.77 -14.75
C SER A 279 22.49 -18.08 -13.42
N THR A 280 21.25 -17.65 -13.19
CA THR A 280 20.83 -17.30 -11.83
C THR A 280 20.95 -18.58 -11.01
N ASP A 281 21.91 -18.58 -10.09
CA ASP A 281 22.14 -19.65 -9.15
C ASP A 281 20.81 -20.25 -8.69
N ILE A 282 20.75 -21.59 -8.71
CA ILE A 282 19.65 -22.39 -8.17
C ILE A 282 19.67 -22.20 -6.64
N TYR A 283 19.31 -21.02 -6.19
CA TYR A 283 18.78 -20.77 -4.87
C TYR A 283 17.30 -20.53 -5.10
N SER A 284 16.51 -21.57 -4.84
CA SER A 284 15.16 -21.37 -4.36
C SER A 284 15.24 -20.30 -3.27
N THR A 285 14.85 -19.07 -3.58
CA THR A 285 14.50 -18.09 -2.55
C THR A 285 13.31 -18.69 -1.82
N ASN A 286 13.60 -19.41 -0.74
CA ASN A 286 12.64 -19.78 0.28
C ASN A 286 12.10 -18.47 0.83
N TYR A 287 10.93 -18.07 0.34
CA TYR A 287 10.13 -17.08 1.02
C TYR A 287 9.21 -17.84 1.97
N TYR A 288 9.77 -18.26 3.10
CA TYR A 288 8.98 -18.62 4.28
C TYR A 288 9.50 -17.82 5.45
N ASP A 289 8.56 -17.13 6.07
CA ASP A 289 8.71 -16.26 7.22
C ASP A 289 9.46 -16.98 8.34
N GLU A 290 10.49 -16.32 8.86
CA GLU A 290 11.44 -16.89 9.81
C GLU A 290 10.88 -16.81 11.24
N THR A 291 9.69 -17.36 11.48
CA THR A 291 9.20 -17.59 12.85
C THR A 291 8.31 -18.82 12.88
N VAL A 292 8.89 -19.94 13.32
CA VAL A 292 8.35 -20.98 14.22
C VAL A 292 9.21 -22.23 13.99
N VAL A 293 10.10 -22.51 14.94
CA VAL A 293 10.81 -23.78 15.02
C VAL A 293 9.80 -24.84 15.46
N THR A 294 9.18 -25.51 14.49
CA THR A 294 8.52 -26.79 14.69
C THR A 294 9.32 -27.87 13.98
N THR A 295 10.07 -28.62 14.77
CA THR A 295 10.75 -29.86 14.37
C THR A 295 9.77 -30.83 13.72
N SER A 296 10.17 -31.37 12.57
CA SER A 296 9.49 -32.34 11.69
C SER A 296 8.48 -31.78 10.67
N VAL A 297 8.85 -30.71 9.97
CA VAL A 297 8.59 -30.70 8.52
C VAL A 297 9.55 -31.75 7.95
N ALA A 298 9.09 -32.65 7.07
CA ALA A 298 10.04 -33.30 6.17
C ALA A 298 10.75 -32.16 5.45
N ASP A 299 11.98 -31.85 5.83
CA ASP A 299 12.89 -30.99 5.10
C ASP A 299 12.85 -31.46 3.65
N TYR A 300 12.10 -30.78 2.80
CA TYR A 300 12.27 -30.91 1.36
C TYR A 300 13.51 -30.09 0.97
N GLU A 301 14.62 -30.29 1.67
CA GLU A 301 16.00 -30.03 1.20
C GLU A 301 16.41 -31.05 0.12
N THR A 302 15.46 -31.69 -0.55
CA THR A 302 15.77 -32.51 -1.71
C THR A 302 15.99 -31.58 -2.88
N LYS A 303 17.27 -31.36 -3.21
CA LYS A 303 17.70 -30.76 -4.47
C LYS A 303 16.88 -31.38 -5.61
N LYS A 304 15.92 -30.62 -6.16
CA LYS A 304 15.05 -31.10 -7.24
C LYS A 304 15.93 -31.52 -8.42
N GLU A 305 15.90 -32.81 -8.76
CA GLU A 305 16.58 -33.30 -9.95
C GLU A 305 15.72 -33.03 -11.18
N TYR A 306 16.01 -31.94 -11.86
CA TYR A 306 15.35 -31.61 -13.12
C TYR A 306 15.86 -32.48 -14.26
N SER A 307 14.96 -32.86 -15.16
CA SER A 307 15.33 -33.52 -16.41
C SER A 307 16.09 -32.57 -17.34
N LYS A 308 16.63 -33.11 -18.43
CA LYS A 308 17.22 -32.32 -19.51
C LYS A 308 16.21 -31.45 -20.28
N TYR A 309 14.90 -31.59 -19.99
CA TYR A 309 13.85 -30.83 -20.64
C TYR A 309 13.56 -29.55 -19.87
N PHE A 310 13.31 -28.47 -20.62
CA PHE A 310 13.03 -27.17 -20.05
C PHE A 310 11.94 -26.43 -20.81
N ILE A 311 11.30 -25.50 -20.10
CA ILE A 311 10.35 -24.54 -20.64
C ILE A 311 10.44 -23.26 -19.80
N GLU A 312 10.57 -22.09 -20.43
CA GLU A 312 10.73 -20.80 -19.74
C GLU A 312 9.43 -20.32 -19.05
N GLN A 313 8.97 -21.10 -18.08
CA GLN A 313 7.76 -20.83 -17.29
C GLN A 313 7.98 -19.70 -16.28
N ASN A 314 9.19 -19.56 -15.73
CA ASN A 314 9.46 -18.53 -14.71
C ASN A 314 9.27 -17.12 -15.27
N THR A 315 9.91 -16.82 -16.41
CA THR A 315 9.76 -15.55 -17.13
C THR A 315 8.31 -15.31 -17.55
N LEU A 316 7.67 -16.32 -18.17
CA LEU A 316 6.29 -16.20 -18.62
C LEU A 316 5.36 -15.87 -17.45
N SER A 317 5.38 -16.69 -16.42
CA SER A 317 4.46 -16.57 -15.30
C SER A 317 4.67 -15.29 -14.50
N HIS A 318 5.92 -14.83 -14.32
CA HIS A 318 6.21 -13.55 -13.69
C HIS A 318 5.59 -12.38 -14.47
N ASN A 319 5.76 -12.35 -15.80
CA ASN A 319 5.22 -11.28 -16.63
C ASN A 319 3.67 -11.27 -16.61
N TYR A 320 3.02 -12.44 -16.64
CA TYR A 320 1.56 -12.52 -16.47
C TYR A 320 1.11 -12.20 -15.04
N GLN A 321 1.94 -12.43 -14.03
CA GLN A 321 1.67 -12.00 -12.66
C GLN A 321 1.74 -10.47 -12.53
N VAL A 322 2.68 -9.82 -13.20
CA VAL A 322 2.75 -8.36 -13.28
C VAL A 322 1.50 -7.79 -13.96
N ILE A 323 1.04 -8.41 -15.06
CA ILE A 323 -0.18 -7.98 -15.78
C ILE A 323 -1.43 -8.21 -14.93
N SER A 324 -1.59 -9.39 -14.33
CA SER A 324 -2.77 -9.68 -13.50
C SER A 324 -2.89 -8.72 -12.33
N ARG A 325 -1.78 -8.45 -11.63
CA ARG A 325 -1.70 -7.45 -10.57
C ARG A 325 -2.00 -6.05 -11.09
N ALA A 326 -1.55 -5.68 -12.29
CA ALA A 326 -1.86 -4.37 -12.85
C ALA A 326 -3.38 -4.19 -13.04
N TYR A 327 -4.11 -5.22 -13.47
CA TYR A 327 -5.57 -5.15 -13.56
C TYR A 327 -6.24 -5.04 -12.19
N THR A 328 -5.88 -5.91 -11.26
CA THR A 328 -6.63 -6.07 -10.00
C THR A 328 -6.19 -5.14 -8.88
N SER A 329 -4.98 -4.57 -8.93
CA SER A 329 -4.52 -3.61 -7.92
C SER A 329 -5.19 -2.25 -8.08
N SER A 330 -5.70 -1.70 -6.98
CA SER A 330 -6.03 -0.28 -6.90
C SER A 330 -4.74 0.56 -6.80
N ILE A 331 -4.67 1.65 -7.57
CA ILE A 331 -3.60 2.67 -7.42
C ILE A 331 -3.86 3.50 -6.16
N PHE A 332 -5.13 3.77 -5.87
CA PHE A 332 -5.56 4.53 -4.70
C PHE A 332 -5.86 3.56 -3.56
N LYS A 333 -4.82 2.91 -3.03
CA LYS A 333 -4.94 2.15 -1.78
C LYS A 333 -5.04 3.12 -0.61
N GLU A 334 -5.91 2.82 0.35
CA GLU A 334 -6.11 3.66 1.53
C GLU A 334 -4.79 3.85 2.31
N ASP A 335 -4.00 2.78 2.43
CA ASP A 335 -2.67 2.76 3.06
C ASP A 335 -1.65 3.71 2.42
N SER A 336 -1.88 4.15 1.18
CA SER A 336 -1.01 5.10 0.48
C SER A 336 -1.67 6.49 0.37
N LEU A 337 -2.97 6.52 0.08
CA LEU A 337 -3.71 7.75 -0.15
C LEU A 337 -3.92 8.55 1.14
N LEU A 338 -4.30 7.90 2.24
CA LEU A 338 -4.56 8.60 3.50
C LEU A 338 -3.28 9.23 4.07
N PRO A 339 -2.15 8.51 4.21
CA PRO A 339 -0.90 9.13 4.66
C PRO A 339 -0.46 10.30 3.77
N PHE A 340 -0.60 10.16 2.45
CA PHE A 340 -0.33 11.24 1.50
C PHE A 340 -1.18 12.49 1.77
N LEU A 341 -2.50 12.32 1.94
CA LEU A 341 -3.41 13.43 2.22
C LEU A 341 -3.12 14.09 3.56
N TYR A 342 -2.88 13.30 4.63
CA TYR A 342 -2.50 13.83 5.94
C TYR A 342 -1.17 14.58 5.89
N PHE A 343 -0.17 14.07 5.17
CA PHE A 343 1.12 14.73 5.01
C PHE A 343 0.99 16.07 4.27
N GLY A 344 0.26 16.08 3.14
CA GLY A 344 -0.04 17.30 2.41
C GLY A 344 -0.83 18.32 3.24
N PHE A 345 -1.81 17.84 4.02
CA PHE A 345 -2.59 18.66 4.93
C PHE A 345 -1.70 19.29 6.02
N GLY A 346 -0.86 18.49 6.68
CA GLY A 346 0.08 18.95 7.70
C GLY A 346 1.04 20.02 7.18
N ILE A 347 1.68 19.80 6.02
CA ILE A 347 2.55 20.80 5.38
C ILE A 347 1.75 22.08 5.06
N SER A 348 0.53 21.95 4.54
CA SER A 348 -0.31 23.11 4.22
C SER A 348 -0.63 23.96 5.45
N LEU A 349 -0.86 23.32 6.60
CA LEU A 349 -1.13 23.99 7.87
C LEU A 349 0.12 24.66 8.44
N LEU A 350 1.30 24.04 8.33
CA LEU A 350 2.58 24.66 8.74
C LEU A 350 2.85 25.95 7.95
N ILE A 351 2.64 25.92 6.64
CA ILE A 351 2.81 27.07 5.75
C ILE A 351 1.77 28.15 6.04
N PHE A 352 0.50 27.75 6.22
CA PHE A 352 -0.59 28.66 6.53
C PHE A 352 -0.44 29.31 7.92
N SER A 353 0.02 28.57 8.92
CA SER A 353 0.21 29.11 10.27
C SER A 353 1.33 30.17 10.30
N PHE A 354 2.42 29.95 9.55
CA PHE A 354 3.49 30.95 9.36
C PHE A 354 2.95 32.22 8.70
N ARG A 355 2.04 32.06 7.73
CA ARG A 355 1.40 33.16 7.00
C ARG A 355 0.55 34.03 7.91
N VAL A 356 -0.28 33.41 8.76
CA VAL A 356 -1.23 34.15 9.60
C VAL A 356 -0.57 34.76 10.84
N THR A 357 0.49 34.14 11.34
CA THR A 357 1.28 34.61 12.50
C THR A 357 2.60 35.29 12.09
N SER A 358 3.62 35.26 12.95
CA SER A 358 4.96 35.80 12.72
C SER A 358 6.01 34.68 12.76
N GLY A 359 7.15 34.87 12.09
CA GLY A 359 8.24 33.88 12.09
C GLY A 359 8.74 33.58 13.50
N LYS A 360 8.87 34.60 14.36
CA LYS A 360 9.24 34.44 15.78
C LYS A 360 8.25 33.54 16.53
N THR A 361 6.95 33.84 16.45
CA THR A 361 5.90 33.05 17.14
C THR A 361 5.74 31.65 16.55
N TRP A 362 6.02 31.48 15.26
CA TRP A 362 6.00 30.18 14.59
C TRP A 362 7.15 29.29 15.05
N LEU A 363 8.36 29.83 15.13
CA LEU A 363 9.53 29.12 15.68
C LEU A 363 9.33 28.77 17.16
N ILE A 364 8.82 29.71 17.97
CA ILE A 364 8.48 29.42 19.37
C ILE A 364 7.46 28.28 19.44
N GLY A 365 6.44 28.27 18.58
CA GLY A 365 5.47 27.18 18.50
C GLY A 365 6.11 25.82 18.23
N ILE A 366 7.06 25.73 17.30
CA ILE A 366 7.79 24.48 17.02
C ILE A 366 8.59 24.02 18.23
N VAL A 367 9.33 24.94 18.86
CA VAL A 367 10.10 24.63 20.07
C VAL A 367 9.17 24.16 21.19
N THR A 368 8.03 24.83 21.40
CA THR A 368 7.01 24.42 22.37
C THR A 368 6.49 23.03 22.07
N LEU A 369 6.18 22.72 20.80
CA LEU A 369 5.72 21.39 20.42
C LEU A 369 6.79 20.32 20.68
N GLY A 370 8.05 20.60 20.37
CA GLY A 370 9.17 19.68 20.62
C GLY A 370 9.39 19.43 22.12
N VAL A 371 9.43 20.48 22.93
CA VAL A 371 9.56 20.37 24.39
C VAL A 371 8.38 19.61 25.00
N LEU A 372 7.15 19.87 24.55
CA LEU A 372 5.98 19.16 25.02
C LEU A 372 6.06 17.65 24.72
N ASN A 373 6.46 17.28 23.51
CA ASN A 373 6.64 15.87 23.14
C ASN A 373 7.72 15.19 24.00
N LEU A 374 8.82 15.88 24.29
CA LEU A 374 9.85 15.36 25.19
C LEU A 374 9.33 15.17 26.61
N VAL A 375 8.65 16.18 27.18
CA VAL A 375 8.10 16.11 28.53
C VAL A 375 7.05 15.00 28.65
N THR A 376 6.11 14.92 27.72
CA THR A 376 5.08 13.87 27.71
C THR A 376 5.68 12.48 27.49
N GLY A 377 6.71 12.35 26.66
CA GLY A 377 7.46 11.11 26.47
C GLY A 377 8.17 10.64 27.75
N ILE A 378 8.83 11.56 28.48
CA ILE A 378 9.46 11.25 29.77
C ILE A 378 8.42 10.80 30.80
N ILE A 379 7.30 11.51 30.92
CA ILE A 379 6.22 11.14 31.85
C ILE A 379 5.65 9.76 31.51
N SER A 380 5.43 9.47 30.22
CA SER A 380 4.94 8.16 29.78
C SER A 380 5.96 7.05 30.07
N ALA A 381 7.25 7.28 29.82
CA ALA A 381 8.31 6.32 30.13
C ALA A 381 8.38 6.00 31.64
N ILE A 382 8.24 7.03 32.49
CA ILE A 382 8.19 6.85 33.96
C ILE A 382 6.95 6.07 34.38
N SER A 383 5.80 6.33 33.75
CA SER A 383 4.55 5.62 34.07
C SER A 383 4.58 4.14 33.69
N GLY A 384 5.48 3.72 32.80
CA GLY A 384 5.52 2.37 32.24
C GLY A 384 4.34 2.04 31.32
N GLU A 385 3.43 2.99 31.09
CA GLU A 385 2.24 2.80 30.24
C GLU A 385 2.29 3.67 28.99
N PHE A 386 2.15 3.02 27.83
CA PHE A 386 2.09 3.69 26.52
C PHE A 386 0.89 4.65 26.41
N ILE A 387 -0.25 4.27 26.99
CA ILE A 387 -1.50 5.04 26.94
C ILE A 387 -1.35 6.43 27.58
N THR A 388 -0.51 6.55 28.62
CA THR A 388 -0.21 7.81 29.31
C THR A 388 0.19 8.92 28.33
N TYR A 389 1.04 8.61 27.35
CA TYR A 389 1.46 9.58 26.34
C TYR A 389 0.25 10.12 25.57
N THR A 390 -0.59 9.23 25.03
CA THR A 390 -1.75 9.61 24.22
C THR A 390 -2.76 10.45 25.00
N ILE A 391 -3.05 10.10 26.26
CA ILE A 391 -3.95 10.85 27.13
C ILE A 391 -3.42 12.26 27.40
N LEU A 392 -2.13 12.40 27.71
CA LEU A 392 -1.52 13.71 27.97
C LEU A 392 -1.58 14.62 26.74
N ILE A 393 -1.36 14.07 25.54
CA ILE A 393 -1.48 14.83 24.30
C ILE A 393 -2.95 15.25 24.06
N ILE A 394 -3.93 14.37 24.29
CA ILE A 394 -5.36 14.71 24.18
C ILE A 394 -5.71 15.86 25.14
N LEU A 395 -5.31 15.76 26.41
CA LEU A 395 -5.55 16.81 27.41
C LEU A 395 -4.91 18.14 27.01
N PHE A 396 -3.69 18.09 26.44
CA PHE A 396 -3.02 19.29 25.95
C PHE A 396 -3.75 19.93 24.76
N ILE A 397 -4.23 19.14 23.80
CA ILE A 397 -5.03 19.63 22.68
C ILE A 397 -6.31 20.30 23.19
N LEU A 398 -7.01 19.67 24.14
CA LEU A 398 -8.21 20.24 24.77
C LEU A 398 -7.89 21.56 25.49
N ALA A 399 -6.78 21.63 26.23
CA ALA A 399 -6.34 22.87 26.88
C ALA A 399 -6.07 24.00 25.89
N ILE A 400 -5.43 23.71 24.75
CA ILE A 400 -5.21 24.68 23.66
C ILE A 400 -6.54 25.17 23.09
N ILE A 401 -7.48 24.26 22.81
CA ILE A 401 -8.80 24.61 22.28
C ILE A 401 -9.54 25.53 23.26
N ILE A 402 -9.59 25.16 24.54
CA ILE A 402 -10.25 25.94 25.59
C ILE A 402 -9.62 27.34 25.71
N TYR A 403 -8.29 27.42 25.75
CA TYR A 403 -7.59 28.69 25.84
C TYR A 403 -7.82 29.57 24.60
N TYR A 404 -7.85 28.99 23.40
CA TYR A 404 -8.18 29.72 22.17
C TYR A 404 -9.62 30.26 22.18
N LEU A 405 -10.60 29.46 22.65
CA LEU A 405 -11.98 29.91 22.81
C LEU A 405 -12.10 31.06 23.81
N SER A 406 -11.36 31.00 24.93
CA SER A 406 -11.30 32.10 25.91
C SER A 406 -10.79 33.41 25.29
N ILE A 407 -9.79 33.35 24.42
CA ILE A 407 -9.30 34.53 23.67
C ILE A 407 -10.39 35.10 22.76
N LEU A 408 -11.12 34.24 22.06
CA LEU A 408 -12.20 34.68 21.16
C LEU A 408 -13.36 35.37 21.92
N ILE A 409 -13.70 34.88 23.10
CA ILE A 409 -14.77 35.43 23.94
C ILE A 409 -14.34 36.74 24.58
N SER A 410 -13.14 36.79 25.16
CA SER A 410 -12.63 37.96 25.87
C SER A 410 -12.30 39.14 24.94
N LYS A 411 -12.15 38.90 23.63
CA LYS A 411 -11.76 39.90 22.61
C LYS A 411 -10.48 40.68 22.96
N LYS A 412 -9.61 40.13 23.83
CA LYS A 412 -8.31 40.70 24.17
C LYS A 412 -7.21 39.78 23.65
N SER A 413 -6.29 40.33 22.86
CA SER A 413 -5.12 39.59 22.43
C SER A 413 -4.09 39.54 23.57
N GLN A 414 -3.83 38.35 24.12
CA GLN A 414 -2.71 38.14 25.04
C GLN A 414 -1.41 37.85 24.27
N ASN A 415 -0.25 38.08 24.90
CA ASN A 415 1.09 37.86 24.33
C ASN A 415 1.30 36.46 23.69
N PHE A 416 0.67 35.43 24.24
CA PHE A 416 0.81 34.04 23.77
C PHE A 416 -0.22 33.61 22.71
N SER A 417 -1.20 34.45 22.38
CA SER A 417 -2.33 34.10 21.50
C SER A 417 -1.89 33.61 20.12
N LYS A 418 -0.81 34.18 19.56
CA LYS A 418 -0.22 33.77 18.27
C LYS A 418 0.40 32.37 18.33
N ILE A 419 1.03 32.02 19.45
CA ILE A 419 1.67 30.71 19.65
C ILE A 419 0.59 29.64 19.79
N VAL A 420 -0.44 29.91 20.60
CA VAL A 420 -1.59 29.00 20.75
C VAL A 420 -2.31 28.78 19.44
N LEU A 421 -2.48 29.83 18.62
CA LEU A 421 -3.07 29.66 17.29
C LEU A 421 -2.25 28.70 16.40
N ASN A 422 -0.92 28.79 16.42
CA ASN A 422 -0.07 27.87 15.68
C ASN A 422 -0.26 26.42 16.17
N LEU A 423 -0.21 26.20 17.49
CA LEU A 423 -0.39 24.87 18.08
C LEU A 423 -1.79 24.31 17.80
N LEU A 424 -2.83 25.14 17.90
CA LEU A 424 -4.19 24.76 17.56
C LEU A 424 -4.25 24.26 16.12
N LEU A 425 -3.74 25.04 15.16
CA LEU A 425 -3.75 24.70 13.74
C LEU A 425 -3.01 23.41 13.43
N TRP A 426 -1.96 23.05 14.17
CA TRP A 426 -1.18 21.84 13.91
C TRP A 426 -1.74 20.59 14.57
N LEU A 427 -2.39 20.74 15.72
CA LEU A 427 -2.77 19.60 16.56
C LEU A 427 -4.25 19.26 16.53
N PHE A 428 -5.14 20.18 16.17
CA PHE A 428 -6.58 19.93 16.24
C PHE A 428 -7.02 18.72 15.40
N GLY A 429 -6.35 18.50 14.25
CA GLY A 429 -6.66 17.37 13.37
C GLY A 429 -6.19 16.01 13.87
N ALA A 430 -5.39 15.97 14.94
CA ALA A 430 -4.97 14.74 15.61
C ALA A 430 -5.95 14.28 16.69
N LEU A 431 -6.93 15.11 17.08
CA LEU A 431 -7.80 14.83 18.23
C LEU A 431 -8.62 13.54 18.07
N ILE A 432 -9.33 13.37 16.94
CA ILE A 432 -10.15 12.17 16.69
C ILE A 432 -9.27 10.91 16.55
N PRO A 433 -8.18 10.91 15.74
CA PRO A 433 -7.27 9.77 15.68
C PRO A 433 -6.71 9.38 17.04
N LEU A 434 -6.29 10.34 17.86
CA LEU A 434 -5.75 10.05 19.20
C LEU A 434 -6.80 9.45 20.11
N ILE A 435 -8.02 9.99 20.17
CA ILE A 435 -9.11 9.42 20.98
C ILE A 435 -9.42 8.00 20.53
N TYR A 436 -9.48 7.77 19.22
CA TYR A 436 -9.73 6.45 18.65
C TYR A 436 -8.62 5.46 19.00
N SER A 437 -7.35 5.82 18.77
CA SER A 437 -6.20 4.98 19.09
C SER A 437 -6.09 4.69 20.58
N THR A 438 -6.37 5.67 21.45
CA THR A 438 -6.41 5.45 22.90
C THR A 438 -7.49 4.45 23.28
N TYR A 439 -8.70 4.59 22.75
CA TYR A 439 -9.78 3.64 23.00
C TYR A 439 -9.43 2.24 22.47
N PHE A 440 -8.88 2.15 21.27
CA PHE A 440 -8.49 0.90 20.64
C PHE A 440 -7.41 0.16 21.46
N GLU A 441 -6.38 0.87 21.95
CA GLU A 441 -5.34 0.28 22.80
C GLU A 441 -5.88 -0.15 24.17
N ILE A 442 -6.79 0.62 24.79
CA ILE A 442 -7.46 0.23 26.04
C ILE A 442 -8.24 -1.06 25.82
N TYR A 443 -9.01 -1.13 24.72
CA TYR A 443 -9.81 -2.30 24.38
C TYR A 443 -8.92 -3.52 24.13
N LYS A 444 -7.89 -3.37 23.29
CA LYS A 444 -6.89 -4.42 23.01
C LYS A 444 -6.28 -4.96 24.30
N LYS A 445 -5.78 -4.10 25.20
CA LYS A 445 -5.21 -4.50 26.49
C LYS A 445 -6.22 -5.26 27.36
N SER A 446 -7.51 -4.90 27.29
CA SER A 446 -8.57 -5.56 28.06
C SER A 446 -8.83 -7.00 27.60
N ILE A 447 -8.61 -7.33 26.33
CA ILE A 447 -8.87 -8.66 25.75
C ILE A 447 -7.59 -9.45 25.44
N GLN A 448 -6.40 -8.86 25.56
CA GLN A 448 -5.13 -9.47 25.17
C GLN A 448 -4.80 -10.77 25.95
N HIS A 449 -5.44 -10.98 27.10
CA HIS A 449 -5.30 -12.20 27.89
C HIS A 449 -6.08 -13.39 27.31
N LEU A 450 -7.00 -13.15 26.37
CA LEU A 450 -7.73 -14.19 25.66
C LEU A 450 -6.82 -14.83 24.61
N GLU A 451 -6.85 -16.15 24.52
CA GLU A 451 -6.26 -16.87 23.40
C GLU A 451 -7.01 -16.43 22.12
N SER A 452 -6.28 -16.13 21.05
CA SER A 452 -6.88 -15.72 19.78
C SER A 452 -7.68 -14.40 19.81
N TYR A 453 -7.33 -13.45 20.69
CA TYR A 453 -8.01 -12.15 20.82
C TYR A 453 -8.16 -11.35 19.51
N TYR A 454 -7.32 -11.61 18.49
CA TYR A 454 -7.42 -10.98 17.17
C TYR A 454 -8.72 -11.32 16.42
N TYR A 455 -9.40 -12.42 16.78
CA TYR A 455 -10.69 -12.82 16.21
C TYR A 455 -11.89 -12.27 16.98
N ASP A 456 -11.67 -11.49 18.04
CA ASP A 456 -12.75 -10.79 18.72
C ASP A 456 -13.45 -9.82 17.76
N GLN A 457 -14.78 -9.91 17.68
CA GLN A 457 -15.58 -9.14 16.70
C GLN A 457 -15.42 -7.63 16.86
N HIS A 458 -15.29 -7.14 18.09
CA HIS A 458 -15.10 -5.72 18.37
C HIS A 458 -13.67 -5.29 18.04
N TYR A 459 -12.67 -6.13 18.32
CA TYR A 459 -11.29 -5.88 17.92
C TYR A 459 -11.15 -5.78 16.39
N MET A 460 -11.71 -6.75 15.67
CA MET A 460 -11.73 -6.75 14.20
C MET A 460 -12.44 -5.50 13.66
N PHE A 461 -13.62 -5.17 14.21
CA PHE A 461 -14.33 -3.94 13.85
C PHE A 461 -13.47 -2.69 14.04
N LEU A 462 -12.78 -2.57 15.18
CA LEU A 462 -11.92 -1.41 15.45
C LEU A 462 -10.68 -1.38 14.55
N SER A 463 -10.10 -2.53 14.24
CA SER A 463 -8.98 -2.64 13.32
C SER A 463 -9.39 -2.20 11.91
N ASP A 464 -10.48 -2.77 11.39
CA ASP A 464 -10.97 -2.54 10.02
C ASP A 464 -11.53 -1.14 9.83
N PHE A 465 -12.02 -0.50 10.90
CA PHE A 465 -12.58 0.85 10.84
C PHE A 465 -11.53 1.98 10.85
N VAL A 466 -10.24 1.68 11.06
CA VAL A 466 -9.17 2.71 11.10
C VAL A 466 -9.15 3.61 9.84
N PRO A 467 -9.17 3.10 8.60
CA PRO A 467 -9.16 3.95 7.41
C PRO A 467 -10.40 4.84 7.29
N ASN A 468 -11.57 4.31 7.67
CA ASN A 468 -12.83 5.05 7.69
C ASN A 468 -12.79 6.19 8.71
N MET A 469 -12.28 5.92 9.92
CA MET A 469 -12.09 6.94 10.95
C MET A 469 -11.17 8.06 10.47
N LEU A 470 -10.02 7.71 9.86
CA LEU A 470 -9.08 8.69 9.30
C LEU A 470 -9.73 9.53 8.18
N SER A 471 -10.52 8.90 7.30
CA SER A 471 -11.25 9.57 6.23
C SER A 471 -12.29 10.56 6.78
N ILE A 472 -13.09 10.14 7.75
CA ILE A 472 -14.08 11.00 8.43
C ILE A 472 -13.37 12.16 9.14
N ASN A 473 -12.24 11.90 9.81
CA ASN A 473 -11.45 12.94 10.45
C ASN A 473 -10.97 13.98 9.43
N LEU A 474 -10.42 13.59 8.27
CA LEU A 474 -10.01 14.56 7.26
C LEU A 474 -11.15 15.48 6.82
N ILE A 475 -12.37 14.95 6.65
CA ILE A 475 -13.56 15.74 6.31
C ILE A 475 -13.88 16.75 7.43
N ILE A 476 -13.89 16.29 8.69
CA ILE A 476 -14.14 17.14 9.86
C ILE A 476 -13.08 18.23 9.98
N VAL A 477 -11.81 17.90 9.75
CA VAL A 477 -10.68 18.83 9.84
C VAL A 477 -10.77 19.87 8.73
N PHE A 478 -11.11 19.46 7.50
CA PHE A 478 -11.35 20.39 6.39
C PHE A 478 -12.51 21.34 6.67
N ALA A 479 -13.63 20.83 7.20
CA ALA A 479 -14.79 21.64 7.59
C ALA A 479 -14.44 22.61 8.74
N SER A 480 -13.67 22.15 9.72
CA SER A 480 -13.21 22.97 10.84
C SER A 480 -12.31 24.12 10.38
N MET A 481 -11.47 23.90 9.37
CA MET A 481 -10.64 24.96 8.77
C MET A 481 -11.46 26.12 8.22
N PHE A 482 -12.65 25.86 7.67
CA PHE A 482 -13.55 26.92 7.21
C PHE A 482 -13.95 27.87 8.34
N PHE A 483 -14.35 27.32 9.49
CA PHE A 483 -14.73 28.10 10.66
C PHE A 483 -13.52 28.77 11.32
N LEU A 484 -12.40 28.06 11.48
CA LEU A 484 -11.16 28.60 12.05
C LEU A 484 -10.62 29.77 11.24
N CYS A 485 -10.59 29.68 9.90
CA CYS A 485 -10.14 30.78 9.04
C CYS A 485 -10.99 32.05 9.21
N SER A 486 -12.31 31.89 9.37
CA SER A 486 -13.22 33.01 9.65
C SER A 486 -12.92 33.65 11.01
N SER A 487 -12.68 32.84 12.04
CA SER A 487 -12.34 33.29 13.40
C SER A 487 -10.98 33.99 13.44
N ILE A 488 -9.95 33.45 12.80
CA ILE A 488 -8.60 34.04 12.72
C ILE A 488 -8.64 35.43 12.10
N ARG A 489 -9.43 35.61 11.03
CA ARG A 489 -9.58 36.92 10.38
C ARG A 489 -10.16 37.97 11.34
N LYS A 490 -11.19 37.61 12.12
CA LYS A 490 -11.82 38.51 13.11
C LYS A 490 -10.85 38.82 14.25
N TRP A 491 -10.14 37.81 14.73
CA TRP A 491 -9.18 37.95 15.82
C TRP A 491 -8.03 38.92 15.49
N LYS A 492 -7.49 38.87 14.27
CA LYS A 492 -6.42 39.79 13.84
C LYS A 492 -6.89 41.24 13.62
N GLY A 493 -8.19 41.50 13.67
CA GLY A 493 -8.75 42.86 13.66
C GLY A 493 -8.80 43.51 15.05
N ILE A 494 -8.42 42.79 16.11
CA ILE A 494 -8.33 43.30 17.48
C ILE A 494 -6.97 44.00 17.62
N ALA A 495 -6.96 45.24 18.14
CA ALA A 495 -5.73 45.97 18.37
C ALA A 495 -4.83 45.23 19.37
N GLU A 496 -3.55 45.10 19.06
CA GLU A 496 -2.55 44.62 20.02
C GLU A 496 -2.28 45.77 20.99
N GLU A 497 -2.61 45.60 22.28
CA GLU A 497 -2.33 46.55 23.37
C GLU A 497 -0.83 46.65 23.66
#